data_AF-A0A925DJF5-F1
#
_entry.id   AF-A0A925DJF5-F1
#
_cell.length_a   1.000
_cell.length_b   1.000
_cell.length_c   1.000
_cell.angle_alpha   90.00
_cell.angle_beta   90.00
_cell.angle_gamma   90.00
#
_symmetry.space_group_name_H-M   'P 1'
#
loop_
_entity.id
_entity.type
_entity.pdbx_description
1 polymer ?
#
loop_
_entity_poly.entity_id
_entity_poly.type
_entity_poly.pdbx_seq_one_letter_code
_entity_poly.pdbx_strand_id
1 'polypeptide(L)'
;MLNAFRKKFWLRWLAFCSVFFIILFGTLPFVSLKGFFPELVYTPIVADLHQNYYGGSSFDIGEHSIFTPGKILMAVFTGLFRPLEFSENHLLTISSIENIVLLNLFLFSFIWLVFRFIRPNKNSGSIGVTAICFFILWMAFFYGISMFNFGALMRNKTIYEPFLFFLLLIPLFRIADLRKKDFPSVI
;
A
#
# COMPACT_ATOMS: atom_id res chain seq x y z
N MET A 1 -24.82 -25.68 -2.46
CA MET A 1 -24.96 -24.30 -1.94
C MET A 1 -23.67 -23.46 -1.96
N LEU A 2 -22.47 -24.00 -1.69
CA LEU A 2 -21.21 -23.22 -1.67
C LEU A 2 -20.85 -22.54 -3.02
N ASN A 3 -21.07 -23.22 -4.15
CA ASN A 3 -20.71 -22.68 -5.47
C ASN A 3 -21.55 -21.47 -5.88
N ALA A 4 -22.85 -21.44 -5.53
CA ALA A 4 -23.73 -20.32 -5.83
C ALA A 4 -23.37 -19.06 -5.02
N PHE A 5 -22.94 -19.24 -3.76
CA PHE A 5 -22.48 -18.15 -2.90
C PHE A 5 -21.14 -17.59 -3.36
N ARG A 6 -20.17 -18.46 -3.73
CA ARG A 6 -18.90 -18.05 -4.33
C ARG A 6 -19.12 -17.23 -5.59
N LYS A 7 -20.00 -17.68 -6.48
CA LYS A 7 -20.31 -16.98 -7.75
C LYS A 7 -20.91 -15.60 -7.49
N LYS A 8 -21.83 -15.46 -6.54
CA LYS A 8 -22.42 -14.15 -6.14
C LYS A 8 -21.40 -13.21 -5.50
N PHE A 9 -20.48 -13.72 -4.68
CA PHE A 9 -19.40 -12.93 -4.10
C PHE A 9 -18.46 -12.39 -5.18
N TRP A 10 -17.98 -13.26 -6.08
CA TRP A 10 -17.12 -12.86 -7.19
C TRP A 10 -17.81 -11.90 -8.16
N LEU A 11 -19.12 -12.07 -8.42
CA LEU A 11 -19.88 -11.12 -9.24
C LEU A 11 -19.96 -9.73 -8.59
N ARG A 12 -20.22 -9.67 -7.29
CA ARG A 12 -20.25 -8.40 -6.53
C ARG A 12 -18.88 -7.75 -6.48
N TRP A 13 -17.82 -8.54 -6.35
CA TRP A 13 -16.44 -8.08 -6.39
C TRP A 13 -16.06 -7.52 -7.76
N LEU A 14 -16.39 -8.24 -8.83
CA LEU A 14 -16.17 -7.79 -10.21
C LEU A 14 -16.97 -6.52 -10.53
N ALA A 15 -18.22 -6.43 -10.06
CA ALA A 15 -19.05 -5.24 -10.23
C ALA A 15 -18.53 -4.04 -9.44
N PHE A 16 -18.04 -4.25 -8.21
CA PHE A 16 -17.41 -3.18 -7.43
C PHE A 16 -16.11 -2.72 -8.09
N CYS A 17 -15.25 -3.66 -8.50
CA CYS A 17 -14.02 -3.35 -9.23
C CYS A 17 -14.31 -2.65 -10.57
N SER A 18 -15.36 -3.03 -11.31
CA SER A 18 -15.69 -2.40 -12.59
C SER A 18 -16.27 -1.00 -12.42
N VAL A 19 -17.20 -0.79 -11.50
CA VAL A 19 -17.74 0.54 -11.18
C VAL A 19 -16.64 1.45 -10.66
N PHE A 20 -15.78 0.93 -9.79
CA PHE A 20 -14.63 1.66 -9.30
C PHE A 20 -13.64 1.98 -10.44
N PHE A 21 -13.30 1.01 -11.30
CA PHE A 21 -12.44 1.22 -12.47
C PHE A 21 -13.04 2.24 -13.45
N ILE A 22 -14.36 2.27 -13.63
CA ILE A 22 -15.07 3.26 -14.46
C ILE A 22 -15.02 4.64 -13.81
N ILE A 23 -15.19 4.76 -12.50
CA ILE A 23 -15.04 6.05 -11.80
C ILE A 23 -13.59 6.51 -11.87
N LEU A 24 -12.65 5.58 -11.70
CA LEU A 24 -11.21 5.82 -11.75
C LEU A 24 -10.79 6.31 -13.14
N PHE A 25 -10.98 5.49 -14.18
CA PHE A 25 -10.57 5.80 -15.55
C PHE A 25 -11.51 6.80 -16.25
N GLY A 26 -12.76 6.91 -15.82
CA GLY A 26 -13.71 7.91 -16.33
C GLY A 26 -13.48 9.31 -15.75
N THR A 27 -12.80 9.43 -14.61
CA THR A 27 -12.34 10.73 -14.08
C THR A 27 -10.92 11.12 -14.53
N LEU A 28 -10.10 10.16 -14.98
CA LEU A 28 -8.79 10.43 -15.61
C LEU A 28 -8.83 11.42 -16.81
N PRO A 29 -9.86 11.47 -17.67
CA PRO A 29 -9.94 12.50 -18.71
C PRO A 29 -10.41 13.87 -18.19
N PHE A 30 -11.05 13.95 -17.02
CA PHE A 30 -11.52 15.21 -16.40
C PHE A 30 -10.47 15.85 -15.49
N VAL A 31 -9.63 15.04 -14.84
CA VAL A 31 -8.37 15.49 -14.25
C VAL A 31 -7.38 15.59 -15.41
N SER A 32 -7.25 16.75 -16.04
CA SER A 32 -6.30 16.98 -17.13
C SER A 32 -4.91 16.41 -16.78
N LEU A 33 -4.62 15.20 -17.24
CA LEU A 33 -3.33 14.53 -17.04
C LEU A 33 -2.20 15.36 -17.67
N LYS A 34 -2.50 16.25 -18.63
CA LYS A 34 -1.57 17.24 -19.17
C LYS A 34 -1.13 18.31 -18.16
N GLY A 35 -1.93 18.59 -17.13
CA GLY A 35 -1.57 19.51 -16.05
C GLY A 35 -0.94 18.83 -14.83
N PHE A 36 -1.19 17.53 -14.63
CA PHE A 36 -0.68 16.74 -13.50
C PHE A 36 0.60 15.97 -13.84
N PHE A 37 0.68 15.50 -15.08
CA PHE A 37 1.86 14.99 -15.75
C PHE A 37 1.96 15.80 -17.06
N PRO A 38 2.42 17.08 -17.02
CA PRO A 38 3.08 17.57 -18.22
C PRO A 38 4.14 16.52 -18.52
N GLU A 39 4.40 16.26 -19.79
CA GLU A 39 5.35 15.24 -20.23
C GLU A 39 6.44 14.93 -19.21
N LEU A 40 6.87 13.67 -19.21
CA LEU A 40 8.22 13.25 -18.85
C LEU A 40 9.27 14.04 -19.69
N VAL A 41 9.17 15.37 -19.73
CA VAL A 41 10.21 16.31 -20.05
C VAL A 41 11.20 16.08 -18.94
N TYR A 42 12.17 15.25 -19.28
CA TYR A 42 13.55 15.40 -18.85
C TYR A 42 13.97 16.87 -19.06
N THR A 43 13.45 17.77 -18.23
CA THR A 43 14.08 19.05 -18.04
C THR A 43 15.28 18.79 -17.14
N PRO A 44 16.40 19.49 -17.35
CA PRO A 44 17.57 19.36 -16.49
C PRO A 44 17.26 19.60 -14.99
N ILE A 45 16.14 20.25 -14.68
CA ILE A 45 15.62 20.47 -13.32
C ILE A 45 15.19 19.15 -12.65
N VAL A 46 14.58 18.23 -13.40
CA VAL A 46 14.16 16.91 -12.88
C VAL A 46 15.39 16.04 -12.65
N ALA A 47 16.36 16.03 -13.59
CA ALA A 47 17.64 15.35 -13.43
C ALA A 47 18.44 15.85 -12.20
N ASP A 48 18.40 17.15 -11.90
CA ASP A 48 19.05 17.71 -10.69
C ASP A 48 18.36 17.30 -9.38
N LEU A 49 17.04 17.07 -9.41
CA LEU A 49 16.29 16.50 -8.28
C LEU A 49 16.66 15.03 -8.01
N HIS A 50 17.20 14.30 -8.99
CA HIS A 50 17.43 12.86 -8.87
C HIS A 50 18.68 12.48 -8.06
N GLN A 51 19.72 13.32 -7.96
CA GLN A 51 20.97 12.88 -7.31
C GLN A 51 21.79 13.93 -6.54
N ASN A 52 21.89 15.18 -7.03
CA ASN A 52 22.81 16.15 -6.43
C ASN A 52 22.16 17.07 -5.38
N TYR A 53 20.85 17.33 -5.46
CA TYR A 53 20.19 18.27 -4.54
C TYR A 53 19.86 17.68 -3.16
N TYR A 54 19.65 16.36 -3.06
CA TYR A 54 19.18 15.70 -1.84
C TYR A 54 20.25 14.93 -1.06
N GLY A 55 21.53 15.05 -1.44
CA GLY A 55 22.65 14.52 -0.64
C GLY A 55 22.54 13.03 -0.27
N GLY A 56 21.99 12.21 -1.16
CA GLY A 56 21.79 10.77 -0.92
C GLY A 56 20.44 10.39 -0.27
N SER A 57 19.51 11.32 -0.05
CA SER A 57 18.15 11.02 0.46
C SER A 57 17.08 10.85 -0.64
N SER A 58 17.49 10.59 -1.88
CA SER A 58 16.60 10.40 -3.02
C SER A 58 16.52 8.93 -3.44
N PHE A 59 15.51 8.60 -4.24
CA PHE A 59 15.40 7.29 -4.89
C PHE A 59 14.87 7.42 -6.31
N ASP A 60 15.19 6.43 -7.12
CA ASP A 60 14.67 6.28 -8.47
C ASP A 60 14.04 4.89 -8.66
N ILE A 61 12.93 4.88 -9.37
CA ILE A 61 12.11 3.72 -9.78
C ILE A 61 12.17 3.52 -11.31
N GLY A 62 13.03 4.28 -11.98
CA GLY A 62 13.43 4.18 -13.38
C GLY A 62 12.46 4.84 -14.35
N GLU A 63 12.93 5.09 -15.56
CA GLU A 63 12.29 5.93 -16.58
C GLU A 63 11.21 5.23 -17.44
N HIS A 64 11.27 3.91 -17.56
CA HIS A 64 10.44 3.18 -18.51
C HIS A 64 8.97 3.01 -18.04
N SER A 65 8.03 2.79 -18.97
CA SER A 65 6.57 2.76 -18.77
C SER A 65 6.06 2.38 -17.36
N ILE A 66 5.43 3.36 -16.71
CA ILE A 66 4.93 3.31 -15.31
C ILE A 66 3.92 2.15 -15.10
N PHE A 67 3.18 1.77 -16.14
CA PHE A 67 2.10 0.79 -16.06
C PHE A 67 2.53 -0.67 -16.26
N THR A 68 3.83 -0.97 -16.19
CA THR A 68 4.29 -2.36 -16.17
C THR A 68 4.02 -3.00 -14.79
N PRO A 69 3.58 -4.27 -14.71
CA PRO A 69 3.27 -4.91 -13.43
C PRO A 69 4.41 -4.84 -12.40
N GLY A 70 5.66 -5.01 -12.86
CA GLY A 70 6.84 -4.89 -12.01
C GLY A 70 7.02 -3.50 -11.40
N LYS A 71 6.75 -2.44 -12.17
CA LYS A 71 6.84 -1.07 -11.66
C LYS A 71 5.70 -0.66 -10.76
N ILE A 72 4.49 -1.16 -11.03
CA ILE A 72 3.36 -0.97 -10.12
C ILE A 72 3.71 -1.57 -8.75
N LEU A 73 4.23 -2.80 -8.73
CA LEU A 73 4.67 -3.44 -7.49
C LEU A 73 5.80 -2.68 -6.80
N MET A 74 6.80 -2.22 -7.57
CA MET A 74 7.92 -1.45 -7.03
C MET A 74 7.48 -0.09 -6.47
N ALA A 75 6.56 0.61 -7.13
CA ALA A 75 6.00 1.87 -6.68
C ALA A 75 5.18 1.68 -5.40
N VAL A 76 4.30 0.68 -5.36
CA VAL A 76 3.53 0.34 -4.15
C VAL A 76 4.48 -0.04 -3.01
N PHE A 77 5.48 -0.87 -3.26
CA PHE A 77 6.49 -1.24 -2.26
C PHE A 77 7.24 -0.02 -1.75
N THR A 78 7.62 0.89 -2.65
CA THR A 78 8.30 2.13 -2.32
C THR A 78 7.44 3.02 -1.43
N GLY A 79 6.17 3.23 -1.81
CA GLY A 79 5.23 3.99 -0.98
C GLY A 79 5.03 3.38 0.40
N LEU A 80 4.93 2.05 0.49
CA LEU A 80 4.64 1.38 1.75
C LEU A 80 5.84 1.22 2.69
N PHE A 81 7.03 0.97 2.16
CA PHE A 81 8.12 0.41 2.97
C PHE A 81 9.47 1.10 2.75
N ARG A 82 9.64 2.06 1.84
CA ARG A 82 10.91 2.78 1.72
C ARG A 82 10.91 4.08 2.52
N PRO A 83 12.05 4.54 3.06
CA PRO A 83 13.38 3.93 2.99
C PRO A 83 13.54 2.70 3.88
N LEU A 84 14.43 1.77 3.49
CA LEU A 84 14.85 0.61 4.29
C LEU A 84 16.34 0.66 4.66
N GLU A 85 17.10 1.50 3.98
CA GLU A 85 18.54 1.63 4.17
C GLU A 85 18.82 2.66 5.25
N PHE A 86 19.85 2.40 6.06
CA PHE A 86 20.30 3.37 7.06
C PHE A 86 21.08 4.49 6.36
N SER A 87 20.75 5.73 6.72
CA SER A 87 21.37 6.93 6.17
C SER A 87 22.16 7.65 7.25
N GLU A 88 23.20 8.38 6.87
CA GLU A 88 23.92 9.28 7.77
C GLU A 88 23.02 10.37 8.38
N ASN A 89 21.88 10.65 7.72
CA ASN A 89 20.84 11.49 8.30
C ASN A 89 20.03 10.72 9.36
N HIS A 90 20.14 11.15 10.61
CA HIS A 90 19.48 10.54 11.75
C HIS A 90 17.95 10.45 11.59
N LEU A 91 17.30 11.45 10.98
CA LEU A 91 15.85 11.43 10.76
C LEU A 91 15.43 10.34 9.77
N LEU A 92 16.19 10.18 8.69
CA LEU A 92 15.93 9.11 7.71
C LEU A 92 16.21 7.73 8.30
N THR A 93 17.23 7.61 9.15
CA THR A 93 17.50 6.36 9.86
C THR A 93 16.35 5.96 10.78
N ILE A 94 15.72 6.91 11.49
CA ILE A 94 14.52 6.62 12.28
C ILE A 94 13.38 6.14 11.37
N SER A 95 13.13 6.82 10.24
CA SER A 95 12.13 6.39 9.25
C SER A 95 12.42 5.01 8.67
N SER A 96 13.69 4.66 8.45
CA SER A 96 14.08 3.33 7.98
C SER A 96 13.79 2.25 9.01
N ILE A 97 14.03 2.52 10.31
CA ILE A 97 13.66 1.59 11.39
C ILE A 97 12.14 1.39 11.42
N GLU A 98 11.37 2.46 11.37
CA GLU A 98 9.90 2.40 11.34
C GLU A 98 9.40 1.55 10.16
N ASN A 99 9.93 1.77 8.97
CA ASN A 99 9.58 1.01 7.78
C ASN A 99 9.99 -0.47 7.85
N ILE A 100 11.13 -0.79 8.45
CA ILE A 100 11.54 -2.17 8.71
C ILE A 100 10.55 -2.84 9.66
N VAL A 101 10.12 -2.17 10.73
CA VAL A 101 9.11 -2.69 11.66
C VAL A 101 7.78 -2.91 10.95
N LEU A 102 7.32 -1.95 10.15
CA LEU A 102 6.12 -2.07 9.34
C LEU A 102 6.18 -3.23 8.33
N LEU A 103 7.33 -3.41 7.66
CA LEU A 103 7.55 -4.52 6.75
C LEU A 103 7.46 -5.86 7.48
N ASN A 104 8.06 -5.98 8.67
CA ASN A 104 7.97 -7.18 9.49
C ASN A 104 6.53 -7.47 9.94
N LEU A 105 5.78 -6.45 10.37
CA LEU A 105 4.36 -6.58 10.72
C LEU A 105 3.51 -6.99 9.51
N PHE A 106 3.82 -6.45 8.33
CA PHE A 106 3.20 -6.86 7.07
C PHE A 106 3.46 -8.32 6.76
N LEU A 107 4.72 -8.77 6.82
CA LEU A 107 5.08 -10.16 6.58
C LEU A 107 4.40 -11.10 7.58
N PHE A 108 4.41 -10.77 8.88
CA PHE A 108 3.70 -11.54 9.90
C PHE A 108 2.20 -11.66 9.59
N SER A 109 1.55 -10.54 9.29
CA SER A 109 0.13 -10.48 8.99
C SER A 109 -0.22 -11.26 7.73
N PHE A 110 0.59 -11.12 6.68
CA PHE A 110 0.44 -11.82 5.42
C PHE A 110 0.57 -13.34 5.62
N ILE A 111 1.61 -13.78 6.33
CA ILE A 111 1.83 -15.19 6.66
C ILE A 111 0.63 -15.76 7.43
N TRP A 112 0.18 -15.09 8.50
CA TRP A 112 -0.97 -15.53 9.29
C TRP A 112 -2.24 -15.64 8.42
N LEU A 113 -2.45 -14.65 7.57
CA LEU A 113 -3.61 -14.58 6.69
C LEU A 113 -3.61 -15.71 5.65
N VAL A 114 -2.46 -15.99 5.01
CA VAL A 114 -2.29 -17.10 4.06
C VAL A 114 -2.57 -18.45 4.73
N PHE A 115 -2.02 -18.70 5.93
CA PHE A 115 -2.28 -19.94 6.66
C PHE A 115 -3.73 -20.09 7.12
N ARG A 116 -4.45 -18.98 7.37
CA ARG A 116 -5.85 -19.00 7.82
C ARG A 116 -6.87 -19.06 6.67
N PHE A 117 -6.55 -18.50 5.49
CA PHE A 117 -7.43 -18.52 4.31
C PHE A 117 -7.65 -19.92 3.71
N ILE A 118 -6.86 -20.91 4.11
CA ILE A 118 -7.10 -22.32 3.77
C ILE A 118 -8.42 -22.82 4.41
N ARG A 119 -8.98 -22.11 5.41
CA ARG A 119 -10.30 -22.39 5.97
C ARG A 119 -11.30 -21.30 5.54
N PRO A 120 -12.17 -21.55 4.54
CA PRO A 120 -13.13 -20.54 4.08
C PRO A 120 -14.13 -20.24 5.19
N ASN A 121 -14.00 -19.07 5.83
CA ASN A 121 -14.98 -18.61 6.79
C ASN A 121 -16.18 -18.01 6.03
N LYS A 122 -17.39 -18.52 6.31
CA LYS A 122 -18.62 -18.17 5.57
C LYS A 122 -19.15 -16.76 5.85
N ASN A 123 -18.58 -16.07 6.84
CA ASN A 123 -18.97 -14.72 7.21
C ASN A 123 -17.80 -13.75 7.06
N SER A 124 -18.13 -12.54 6.63
CA SER A 124 -17.36 -11.29 6.78
C SER A 124 -16.18 -11.05 5.83
N GLY A 125 -16.49 -10.89 4.54
CA GLY A 125 -15.78 -9.88 3.74
C GLY A 125 -16.35 -8.51 4.12
N SER A 126 -15.76 -7.84 5.10
CA SER A 126 -16.14 -6.46 5.44
C SER A 126 -15.74 -5.57 4.27
N ILE A 127 -16.73 -5.03 3.55
CA ILE A 127 -16.53 -4.06 2.46
C ILE A 127 -15.60 -2.92 2.90
N GLY A 128 -15.66 -2.53 4.19
CA GLY A 128 -14.76 -1.53 4.77
C GLY A 128 -13.28 -1.94 4.73
N VAL A 129 -12.94 -3.18 5.07
CA VAL A 129 -11.54 -3.67 5.02
C VAL A 129 -11.02 -3.64 3.59
N THR A 130 -11.84 -4.08 2.62
CA THR A 130 -11.47 -4.03 1.20
C THR A 130 -11.27 -2.60 0.70
N ALA A 131 -12.16 -1.67 1.08
CA ALA A 131 -12.04 -0.26 0.71
C ALA A 131 -10.77 0.39 1.29
N ILE A 132 -10.43 0.08 2.54
CA ILE A 132 -9.21 0.57 3.19
C ILE A 132 -7.96 0.01 2.50
N CYS A 133 -7.92 -1.31 2.21
CA CYS A 133 -6.80 -1.90 1.46
C CYS A 133 -6.61 -1.20 0.11
N PHE A 134 -7.71 -0.96 -0.61
CA PHE A 134 -7.65 -0.28 -1.90
C PHE A 134 -7.11 1.14 -1.77
N PHE A 135 -7.62 1.92 -0.80
CA PHE A 135 -7.16 3.27 -0.52
C PHE A 135 -5.64 3.32 -0.25
N ILE A 136 -5.13 2.40 0.59
CA ILE A 136 -3.69 2.33 0.91
C ILE A 136 -2.87 1.99 -0.33
N LEU A 137 -3.27 0.97 -1.09
CA LEU A 137 -2.53 0.57 -2.31
C LEU A 137 -2.52 1.69 -3.35
N TRP A 138 -3.64 2.41 -3.47
CA TRP A 138 -3.76 3.57 -4.35
C TRP A 138 -2.80 4.69 -3.92
N MET A 139 -2.86 5.11 -2.65
CA MET A 139 -2.00 6.17 -2.13
C MET A 139 -0.51 5.79 -2.23
N ALA A 140 -0.15 4.55 -1.87
CA ALA A 140 1.21 4.05 -1.97
C ALA A 140 1.71 4.05 -3.41
N PHE A 141 0.86 3.68 -4.39
CA PHE A 141 1.23 3.75 -5.80
C PHE A 141 1.51 5.20 -6.24
N PHE A 142 0.59 6.13 -6.00
CA PHE A 142 0.76 7.53 -6.44
C PHE A 142 1.95 8.21 -5.77
N TYR A 143 2.12 8.06 -4.46
CA TYR A 143 3.29 8.64 -3.80
C TYR A 143 4.59 7.93 -4.16
N GLY A 144 4.52 6.62 -4.42
CA GLY A 144 5.66 5.84 -4.91
C GLY A 144 6.17 6.36 -6.24
N ILE A 145 5.28 6.68 -7.20
CA ILE A 145 5.67 7.18 -8.53
C ILE A 145 6.00 8.68 -8.57
N SER A 146 5.40 9.48 -7.70
CA SER A 146 5.48 10.94 -7.79
C SER A 146 6.55 11.56 -6.90
N MET A 147 7.07 10.82 -5.92
CA MET A 147 8.07 11.34 -4.97
C MET A 147 9.44 10.78 -5.33
N PHE A 148 10.46 11.65 -5.32
CA PHE A 148 11.86 11.25 -5.52
C PHE A 148 12.71 11.46 -4.25
N ASN A 149 12.12 11.97 -3.17
CA ASN A 149 12.77 12.28 -1.91
C ASN A 149 12.11 11.49 -0.76
N PHE A 150 12.93 10.84 0.07
CA PHE A 150 12.42 10.04 1.19
C PHE A 150 11.71 10.86 2.26
N GLY A 151 12.18 12.07 2.58
CA GLY A 151 11.50 12.96 3.53
C GLY A 151 10.11 13.40 3.05
N ALA A 152 9.98 13.75 1.77
CA ALA A 152 8.67 14.05 1.17
C ALA A 152 7.76 12.81 1.13
N LEU A 153 8.33 11.64 0.83
CA LEU A 153 7.60 10.37 0.86
C LEU A 153 7.04 10.08 2.27
N MET A 154 7.87 10.18 3.31
CA MET A 154 7.46 9.92 4.70
C MET A 154 6.39 10.89 5.19
N ARG A 155 6.49 12.18 4.86
CA ARG A 155 5.45 13.16 5.23
C ARG A 155 4.08 12.83 4.61
N ASN A 156 4.07 12.41 3.35
CA ASN A 156 2.82 12.06 2.66
C ASN A 156 2.30 10.69 3.08
N LYS A 157 3.18 9.79 3.52
CA LYS A 157 2.83 8.47 4.05
C LYS A 157 1.95 8.53 5.29
N THR A 158 2.15 9.55 6.13
CA THR A 158 1.34 9.80 7.34
C THR A 158 -0.17 9.86 7.06
N ILE A 159 -0.60 10.18 5.83
CA ILE A 159 -2.02 10.24 5.44
C ILE A 159 -2.69 8.86 5.49
N TYR A 160 -1.98 7.81 5.08
CA TYR A 160 -2.56 6.46 4.94
C TYR A 160 -1.95 5.42 5.88
N GLU A 161 -0.83 5.73 6.52
CA GLU A 161 -0.11 4.86 7.45
C GLU A 161 -0.92 4.42 8.67
N PRO A 162 -1.76 5.26 9.32
CA PRO A 162 -2.61 4.79 10.43
C PRO A 162 -3.57 3.67 10.02
N PHE A 163 -4.07 3.71 8.78
CA PHE A 163 -4.91 2.66 8.23
C PHE A 163 -4.13 1.39 7.91
N LEU A 164 -2.87 1.53 7.47
CA LEU A 164 -1.97 0.40 7.30
C LEU A 164 -1.74 -0.30 8.64
N PHE A 165 -1.38 0.43 9.69
CA PHE A 165 -1.24 -0.12 11.03
C PHE A 165 -2.53 -0.83 11.50
N PHE A 166 -3.69 -0.19 11.34
CA PHE A 166 -4.96 -0.78 11.70
C PHE A 166 -5.18 -2.15 11.02
N LEU A 167 -4.94 -2.24 9.70
CA LEU A 167 -5.07 -3.49 8.96
C LEU A 167 -4.08 -4.57 9.43
N LEU A 168 -2.83 -4.17 9.70
CA LEU A 168 -1.77 -5.08 10.14
C LEU A 168 -1.99 -5.60 11.57
N LEU A 169 -2.75 -4.88 12.40
CA LEU A 169 -3.05 -5.33 13.77
C LEU A 169 -4.26 -6.29 13.85
N ILE A 170 -5.11 -6.37 12.80
CA ILE A 170 -6.30 -7.26 12.80
C ILE A 170 -5.94 -8.72 13.14
N PRO A 171 -4.90 -9.34 12.55
CA PRO A 171 -4.48 -10.69 12.92
C PRO A 171 -4.16 -10.84 14.41
N LEU A 172 -3.46 -9.86 15.00
CA LEU A 172 -3.06 -9.90 16.41
C LEU A 172 -4.27 -9.88 17.34
N PHE A 173 -5.24 -9.00 17.08
CA PHE A 173 -6.49 -8.97 17.85
C PHE A 173 -7.27 -10.26 17.71
N ARG A 174 -7.34 -10.83 16.50
CA ARG A 174 -8.00 -12.13 16.29
C ARG A 174 -7.31 -13.29 17.01
N ILE A 175 -5.98 -13.33 17.04
CA ILE A 175 -5.24 -14.35 17.80
C ILE A 175 -5.55 -14.23 19.30
N ALA A 176 -5.60 -13.00 19.83
CA ALA A 176 -5.95 -12.75 21.21
C ALA A 176 -7.39 -13.22 21.54
N ASP A 177 -8.35 -12.95 20.67
CA ASP A 177 -9.74 -13.40 20.83
C ASP A 177 -9.87 -14.93 20.77
N LEU A 178 -9.17 -15.58 19.84
CA LEU A 178 -9.15 -17.05 19.76
C LEU A 178 -8.56 -17.67 21.03
N ARG A 179 -7.46 -17.11 21.56
CA ARG A 179 -6.85 -17.58 22.81
C ARG A 179 -7.82 -17.46 23.99
N LYS A 180 -8.56 -16.35 24.10
CA LYS A 180 -9.57 -16.16 25.17
C LYS A 180 -10.72 -17.18 25.07
N LYS A 181 -11.11 -17.55 23.85
CA LYS A 181 -12.16 -18.56 23.63
C LYS A 181 -11.71 -19.97 24.05
N ASP A 182 -10.46 -20.31 23.77
CA ASP A 182 -9.91 -21.64 24.07
C ASP A 182 -9.52 -21.80 25.55
N PHE A 183 -9.23 -20.68 26.24
CA PHE A 183 -8.93 -20.64 27.67
C PHE A 183 -9.73 -19.51 28.36
N PRO A 184 -11.04 -19.71 28.59
CA PRO A 184 -11.80 -18.77 29.42
C PRO A 184 -11.17 -18.78 30.81
N SER A 185 -10.72 -17.61 31.29
CA SER A 185 -10.19 -17.47 32.64
C SER A 185 -11.22 -18.02 33.63
N VAL A 186 -10.86 -19.08 34.34
CA VAL A 186 -11.65 -19.63 35.44
C VAL A 186 -11.62 -18.56 36.53
N ILE A 187 -12.70 -17.78 36.61
CA ILE A 187 -13.02 -16.89 37.73
C ILE A 187 -14.33 -17.41 38.30
#